data_AF-A0A764YY57-F1
#
_entry.id   AF-A0A764YY57-F1
#
_cell.length_a   1.000
_cell.length_b   1.000
_cell.length_c   1.000
_cell.angle_alpha   90.00
_cell.angle_beta   90.00
_cell.angle_gamma   90.00
#
_symmetry.space_group_name_H-M   'P 1'
#
loop_
_entity.id
_entity.type
_entity.pdbx_description
1 polymer ?
#
loop_
_entity_poly.entity_id
_entity_poly.type
_entity_poly.pdbx_seq_one_letter_code
_entity_poly.pdbx_strand_id
1 'polypeptide(L)' 'MDLYDTLKKHFRTNAAIGRHFPRKGKPRSGQSVGKWKKRGVPEDVAILCHLDTEIPYSYPNFPYTTSSPDTSPTGETQ' A
#
# COMPACT_ATOMS: atom_id res chain seq x y z
N MET A 1 1.99 -0.84 15.00
CA MET A 1 2.79 0.22 14.37
C MET A 1 1.94 0.78 13.23
N ASP A 2 1.55 2.06 13.29
CA ASP A 2 0.68 2.66 12.27
C ASP A 2 1.44 2.95 10.97
N LEU A 3 0.84 2.61 9.82
CA LEU A 3 1.42 2.90 8.49
C LEU A 3 1.78 4.38 8.35
N TYR A 4 0.94 5.28 8.87
CA TYR A 4 1.22 6.71 8.86
C TYR A 4 2.55 7.06 9.54
N ASP A 5 2.85 6.47 10.70
CA ASP A 5 4.09 6.74 11.43
C ASP A 5 5.32 6.18 10.71
N THR A 6 5.20 5.03 10.05
CA THR A 6 6.26 4.49 9.18
C THR A 6 6.54 5.44 8.02
N LEU A 7 5.49 5.87 7.31
CA LEU A 7 5.60 6.85 6.22
C LEU A 7 6.18 8.18 6.71
N LYS A 8 5.78 8.62 7.89
CA LYS A 8 6.25 9.87 8.49
C LYS A 8 7.73 9.82 8.85
N LYS A 9 8.23 8.69 9.34
CA LYS A 9 9.66 8.48 9.61
C LYS A 9 10.48 8.43 8.33
N HIS A 10 9.99 7.73 7.31
CA HIS A 10 10.70 7.58 6.03
C HIS A 10 10.77 8.89 5.23
N PHE A 11 9.62 9.54 4.97
CA PHE A 11 9.55 10.75 4.14
C PHE A 11 9.76 12.07 4.91
N ARG A 12 9.84 12.02 6.24
CA ARG A 12 9.99 13.14 7.19
C ARG A 12 8.81 14.13 7.24
N THR A 13 8.23 14.50 6.10
CA THR A 13 7.19 15.54 6.00
C THR A 13 5.90 15.03 5.36
N ASN A 14 4.76 15.61 5.77
CA ASN A 14 3.46 15.22 5.21
C ASN A 14 3.33 15.62 3.74
N ALA A 15 4.00 16.70 3.34
CA ALA A 15 4.04 17.14 1.95
C ALA A 15 4.83 16.16 1.07
N ALA A 16 5.95 15.61 1.56
CA ALA A 16 6.72 14.60 0.84
C ALA A 16 5.91 13.32 0.62
N ILE A 17 5.23 12.82 1.67
CA ILE A 17 4.30 11.68 1.55
C ILE A 17 3.24 11.96 0.48
N GLY A 18 2.62 13.15 0.52
CA GLY A 18 1.58 13.51 -0.44
C GLY A 18 2.06 13.62 -1.89
N ARG A 19 3.33 14.00 -2.10
CA ARG A 19 3.96 14.00 -3.43
C ARG A 19 4.27 12.59 -3.93
N HIS A 20 4.71 11.72 -3.03
CA HIS A 20 5.05 10.33 -3.36
C HIS A 20 3.79 9.48 -3.65
N PHE A 21 2.67 9.77 -2.97
CA PHE A 21 1.38 9.09 -3.18
C PHE A 21 0.34 10.01 -3.85
N PRO A 22 0.48 10.35 -5.14
CA PRO A 22 -0.48 11.17 -5.84
C PRO A 22 -1.82 10.44 -6.01
N ARG A 23 -2.92 11.20 -6.10
CA ARG A 23 -4.25 10.67 -6.45
C ARG A 23 -4.65 11.23 -7.81
N LYS A 24 -4.86 10.36 -8.80
CA LYS A 24 -5.16 10.75 -10.20
C LYS A 24 -4.13 11.74 -10.78
N GLY A 25 -2.85 11.49 -10.57
CA GLY A 25 -1.75 12.35 -11.05
C GLY A 25 -1.57 13.66 -10.28
N LYS A 26 -2.40 13.96 -9.27
CA LYS A 26 -2.25 15.17 -8.44
C LYS A 26 -1.63 14.81 -7.08
N PRO A 27 -0.57 15.50 -6.63
CA PRO A 27 -0.01 15.29 -5.30
C PRO A 27 -1.05 15.63 -4.22
N ARG A 28 -1.08 14.84 -3.15
CA ARG A 28 -1.95 15.09 -2.00
C ARG A 28 -1.38 16.22 -1.15
N SER A 29 -2.25 17.04 -0.58
CA SER A 29 -1.83 18.12 0.33
C SER A 29 -1.35 17.55 1.66
N GLY A 30 -0.31 18.15 2.25
CA GLY A 30 0.18 17.75 3.58
C GLY A 30 -0.88 17.84 4.69
N GLN A 31 -1.88 18.71 4.52
CA GLN A 31 -3.06 18.79 5.39
C GLN A 31 -3.91 17.51 5.31
N SER A 32 -4.14 17.00 4.09
CA SER A 32 -4.89 15.76 3.89
C SER A 32 -4.16 14.54 4.42
N VAL A 33 -2.83 14.49 4.26
CA VAL A 33 -1.98 13.43 4.83
C VAL A 33 -1.97 13.48 6.36
N GLY A 34 -1.95 14.67 6.96
CA GLY A 34 -2.02 14.81 8.42
C GLY A 34 -3.29 14.22 9.03
N LYS A 35 -4.40 14.18 8.27
CA LYS A 35 -5.65 13.54 8.71
C LYS A 35 -5.56 12.02 8.77
N TRP A 36 -4.62 11.38 8.07
CA TRP A 36 -4.46 9.92 8.07
C TRP A 36 -4.07 9.38 9.43
N LYS A 37 -3.37 10.16 10.26
CA LYS A 37 -3.06 9.79 11.64
C LYS A 37 -4.31 9.47 12.47
N LYS A 38 -5.43 10.14 12.20
CA LYS A 38 -6.69 9.95 12.92
C LYS A 38 -7.71 9.11 12.15
N ARG A 39 -7.71 9.20 10.82
CA ARG A 39 -8.71 8.57 9.94
C ARG A 39 -8.24 7.26 9.31
N GLY A 40 -6.99 6.86 9.54
CA GLY A 40 -6.35 5.78 8.81
C GLY A 40 -5.77 6.24 7.47
N VAL A 41 -4.76 5.51 7.02
CA VAL A 41 -4.19 5.67 5.67
C VAL A 41 -5.15 5.00 4.69
N PRO A 42 -5.54 5.67 3.59
CA PRO A 42 -6.45 5.10 2.61
C PRO A 42 -5.86 3.88 1.92
N GLU A 43 -6.74 2.95 1.53
CA GLU A 43 -6.41 1.65 0.98
C GLU A 43 -5.46 1.72 -0.22
N ASP A 44 -5.74 2.57 -1.22
CA ASP A 44 -4.87 2.77 -2.38
C ASP A 44 -3.40 3.02 -2.00
N VAL A 45 -3.16 3.77 -0.92
CA VAL A 45 -1.81 4.09 -0.44
C VAL A 45 -1.21 2.90 0.28
N ALA A 46 -2.00 2.21 1.09
CA ALA A 46 -1.56 1.03 1.82
C ALA A 46 -1.14 -0.11 0.86
N ILE A 47 -1.88 -0.27 -0.23
CA ILE A 47 -1.56 -1.12 -1.38
C ILE A 47 -0.22 -0.71 -2.01
N LEU A 48 -0.05 0.56 -2.35
CA LEU A 48 1.21 1.05 -2.94
C LEU A 48 2.39 0.84 -2.00
N CYS A 49 2.20 1.04 -0.69
CA CYS A 49 3.23 0.77 0.32
C CYS A 49 3.58 -0.72 0.43
N HIS A 50 2.63 -1.62 0.14
CA HIS A 50 2.90 -3.06 0.14
C HIS A 50 3.73 -3.50 -1.08
N LEU A 51 3.55 -2.81 -2.20
CA LEU A 51 4.32 -3.05 -3.44
C LEU A 51 5.72 -2.42 -3.38
N ASP A 52 5.91 -1.40 -2.54
CA ASP A 52 7.17 -0.70 -2.40
C ASP A 52 8.09 -1.41 -1.39
N THR A 53 9.17 -2.01 -1.89
CA THR A 53 10.12 -2.76 -1.07
C THR A 53 10.91 -1.88 -0.09
N GLU A 54 10.93 -0.56 -0.29
CA GLU A 54 11.61 0.38 0.61
C GLU A 54 10.79 0.68 1.88
N ILE A 55 9.49 0.40 1.84
CA ILE A 55 8.57 0.66 2.94
C ILE A 55 8.24 -0.69 3.60
N PRO A 56 8.69 -0.95 4.83
CA PRO A 56 8.41 -2.22 5.51
C PRO A 56 6.96 -2.25 6.01
N TYR A 57 6.02 -2.44 5.08
CA TYR A 57 4.60 -2.50 5.35
C TYR A 57 3.95 -3.67 4.60
N SER A 58 3.30 -4.55 5.35
CA SER A 58 2.49 -5.63 4.78
C SER A 58 1.01 -5.26 4.93
N TYR A 59 0.29 -5.20 3.81
CA TYR A 59 -1.13 -4.91 3.83
C TYR A 59 -1.91 -6.21 4.10
N PRO A 60 -2.61 -6.35 5.24
CA PRO A 60 -3.14 -7.64 5.69
C PRO A 60 -4.28 -8.20 4.83
N ASN A 61 -4.97 -7.34 4.06
CA ASN A 61 -6.08 -7.72 3.19
C ASN A 61 -5.74 -7.51 1.71
N PHE A 62 -4.46 -7.60 1.33
CA PHE A 62 -4.13 -7.45 -0.09
C PHE A 62 -4.72 -8.64 -0.85
N PRO A 63 -5.60 -8.42 -1.84
CA PRO A 63 -6.06 -9.48 -2.71
C PRO A 63 -4.96 -9.74 -3.74
N TYR A 64 -3.75 -10.10 -3.29
CA TYR A 64 -2.98 -11.01 -4.11
C TYR A 64 -3.80 -12.30 -4.01
N THR A 65 -4.58 -12.54 -5.05
CA THR A 65 -4.82 -13.89 -5.49
C THR A 65 -3.54 -14.67 -5.26
N THR A 66 -3.54 -15.53 -4.25
CA THR A 66 -2.87 -16.83 -4.36
C THR A 66 -3.60 -17.54 -5.50
N SER A 67 -3.39 -17.06 -6.73
CA SER A 67 -3.28 -17.94 -7.86
C SER A 67 -1.97 -18.67 -7.58
N SER A 68 -2.08 -19.78 -6.87
CA SER A 68 -1.08 -20.83 -6.99
C SER A 68 -0.81 -21.00 -8.49
N PRO A 69 0.43 -20.79 -8.97
CA PRO A 69 0.75 -21.16 -10.32
C PRO A 69 0.69 -22.69 -10.40
N ASP A 70 -0.08 -23.18 -11.36
CA ASP A 70 0.07 -24.50 -11.96
C ASP A 70 -0.12 -25.73 -11.06
N THR A 71 -1.37 -26.19 -10.96
CA THR A 71 -1.59 -27.63 -11.16
C THR A 71 -2.19 -27.78 -12.56
N SER A 72 -1.32 -27.94 -13.55
CA SER A 72 -1.71 -28.38 -14.88
C SER A 72 -2.54 -29.69 -14.84
N PRO A 73 -3.44 -29.91 -15.81
CA PRO A 73 -4.42 -30.99 -15.81
C PRO A 73 -3.80 -32.28 -16.35
N THR A 74 -3.84 -33.39 -15.63
CA THR A 74 -3.70 -34.72 -16.26
C THR A 74 -4.32 -35.80 -15.39
N GLY A 75 -5.31 -36.53 -15.94
CA GLY A 75 -5.77 -37.79 -15.37
C GLY A 75 -7.26 -38.12 -15.55
N GLU A 76 -7.79 -38.04 -16.77
CA GLU A 76 -8.79 -39.04 -17.19
C GLU A 76 -8.07 -40.40 -17.36
N THR A 77 -8.80 -41.53 -17.24
CA THR A 77 -8.39 -42.96 -17.40
C THR A 77 -8.23 -43.67 -16.03
N GLN A 78 -9.04 -44.63 -15.56
CA GLN A 78 -10.14 -45.46 -16.09
C GLN A 78 -11.20 -45.69 -15.01
#